data_AF-A0A257L1P7-F1
#
_entry.id   AF-A0A257L1P7-F1
#
_cell.length_a   1.000
_cell.length_b   1.000
_cell.length_c   1.000
_cell.angle_alpha   90.00
_cell.angle_beta   90.00
_cell.angle_gamma   90.00
#
_symmetry.space_group_name_H-M   'P 1'
#
loop_
_entity.id
_entity.type
_entity.pdbx_description
1 polymer ?
#
loop_
_entity_poly.entity_id
_entity_poly.type
_entity_poly.pdbx_seq_one_letter_code
_entity_poly.pdbx_strand_id
1 'polypeptide(L)'
;KKDQVDKSSKACLYVRWDAIPNNKPYTWFTDLKADTLAADGMETQWKSFQENTWLSFWCKGGEGDTLMLNYLVLSKGHSSKWGAKTMLPVKDKQWTFYKVRFSDLQYENWGKITAEFDLNTDIGRCFEVGLRSGSVSPKGYIEAWFDNIKLTNYEPFK
;
A
#
# COMPACT_ATOMS: atom_id res chain seq x y z
N LYS A 1 -15.19 13.54 -7.06
CA LYS A 1 -15.25 14.46 -5.88
C LYS A 1 -16.23 14.04 -4.79
N LYS A 2 -17.41 13.52 -5.10
CA LYS A 2 -18.42 13.11 -4.09
C LYS A 2 -17.84 12.15 -3.05
N ASP A 3 -17.06 11.17 -3.51
CA ASP A 3 -16.50 10.10 -2.67
C ASP A 3 -15.11 10.39 -2.09
N GLN A 4 -14.55 11.58 -2.31
CA GLN A 4 -13.28 12.00 -1.70
C GLN A 4 -13.50 12.42 -0.25
N VAL A 5 -12.61 11.96 0.63
CA VAL A 5 -12.51 12.48 2.00
C VAL A 5 -11.73 13.79 2.02
N ASP A 6 -10.69 13.90 1.20
CA ASP A 6 -9.91 15.12 1.04
C ASP A 6 -10.29 15.81 -0.27
N LYS A 7 -11.01 16.94 -0.20
CA LYS A 7 -11.44 17.68 -1.38
C LYS A 7 -10.29 18.35 -2.15
N SER A 8 -9.11 18.44 -1.54
CA SER A 8 -7.88 18.91 -2.20
C SER A 8 -7.22 17.84 -3.06
N SER A 9 -7.54 16.56 -2.83
CA SER A 9 -6.98 15.49 -3.65
C SER A 9 -7.50 15.57 -5.09
N LYS A 10 -6.63 15.27 -6.05
CA LYS A 10 -7.00 15.30 -7.47
C LYS A 10 -7.96 14.17 -7.84
N ALA A 11 -7.80 13.01 -7.23
CA ALA A 11 -8.59 11.82 -7.52
C ALA A 11 -8.77 10.97 -6.25
N CYS A 12 -9.89 10.25 -6.19
CA CYS A 12 -10.11 9.12 -5.29
C CYS A 12 -10.15 7.87 -6.17
N LEU A 13 -9.35 6.87 -5.79
CA LEU A 13 -9.29 5.59 -6.48
C LEU A 13 -10.33 4.66 -5.87
N TYR A 14 -11.27 4.20 -6.69
CA TYR A 14 -12.19 3.14 -6.35
C TYR A 14 -11.71 1.84 -6.97
N VAL A 15 -11.66 0.78 -6.17
CA VAL A 15 -11.29 -0.55 -6.65
C VAL A 15 -12.31 -1.57 -6.19
N ARG A 16 -12.73 -2.43 -7.11
CA ARG A 16 -13.74 -3.47 -6.89
C ARG A 16 -13.25 -4.78 -7.47
N TRP A 17 -13.51 -5.87 -6.75
CA TRP A 17 -13.22 -7.23 -7.17
C TRP A 17 -14.46 -8.10 -7.05
N ASP A 18 -14.95 -8.56 -8.20
CA ASP A 18 -16.19 -9.34 -8.33
C ASP A 18 -15.99 -10.86 -8.27
N ALA A 19 -14.74 -11.34 -8.32
CA ALA A 19 -14.42 -12.77 -8.40
C ALA A 19 -13.61 -13.21 -7.19
N ILE A 20 -14.26 -13.31 -6.02
CA ILE A 20 -13.61 -13.74 -4.77
C ILE A 20 -13.50 -15.28 -4.78
N PRO A 21 -12.30 -15.86 -4.69
CA PRO A 21 -12.15 -17.31 -4.58
C PRO A 21 -12.73 -17.81 -3.24
N ASN A 22 -13.76 -18.66 -3.31
CA ASN A 22 -14.45 -19.18 -2.12
C ASN A 22 -13.63 -20.21 -1.32
N ASN A 23 -12.49 -20.67 -1.85
CA ASN A 23 -11.68 -21.76 -1.29
C ASN A 23 -10.32 -21.32 -0.75
N LYS A 24 -10.06 -20.02 -0.64
CA LYS A 24 -8.80 -19.51 -0.10
C LYS A 24 -9.04 -18.75 1.20
N PRO A 25 -8.30 -19.06 2.29
CA PRO A 25 -8.41 -18.29 3.53
C PRO A 25 -7.94 -16.85 3.31
N TYR A 26 -7.14 -16.61 2.27
CA TYR A 26 -6.65 -15.30 1.89
C TYR A 26 -6.47 -15.17 0.38
N THR A 27 -6.86 -14.02 -0.17
CA THR A 27 -6.68 -13.69 -1.59
C THR A 27 -6.10 -12.28 -1.74
N TRP A 28 -5.06 -12.13 -2.56
CA TRP A 28 -4.51 -10.84 -2.99
C TRP A 28 -5.30 -10.30 -4.18
N PHE A 29 -5.66 -9.02 -4.14
CA PHE A 29 -6.55 -8.46 -5.15
C PHE A 29 -5.91 -7.40 -6.05
N THR A 30 -5.03 -6.57 -5.50
CA THR A 30 -4.29 -5.56 -6.25
C THR A 30 -3.04 -5.15 -5.51
N ASP A 31 -2.11 -4.59 -6.28
CA ASP A 31 -1.00 -3.79 -5.80
C ASP A 31 -1.21 -2.34 -6.26
N LEU A 32 -1.37 -1.40 -5.33
CA LEU A 32 -1.38 0.02 -5.64
C LEU A 32 0.05 0.54 -5.65
N LYS A 33 0.56 0.84 -6.85
CA LYS A 33 1.92 1.31 -7.05
C LYS A 33 2.00 2.82 -6.94
N ALA A 34 2.78 3.30 -5.98
CA ALA A 34 3.25 4.67 -5.94
C ALA A 34 4.62 4.72 -6.63
N ASP A 35 4.62 5.00 -7.93
CA ASP A 35 5.83 5.05 -8.75
C ASP A 35 6.49 6.43 -8.74
N THR A 36 6.65 6.99 -7.55
CA THR A 36 7.09 8.39 -7.39
C THR A 36 8.60 8.54 -7.58
N LEU A 37 9.37 7.46 -7.61
CA LEU A 37 10.84 7.50 -7.64
C LEU A 37 11.46 6.82 -8.88
N ALA A 38 10.65 6.36 -9.84
CA ALA A 38 11.16 5.83 -11.11
C ALA A 38 11.50 6.90 -12.15
N ALA A 39 11.04 8.15 -11.98
CA ALA A 39 11.41 9.23 -12.89
C ALA A 39 12.89 9.63 -12.73
N ASP A 40 13.54 9.97 -13.85
CA ASP A 40 14.93 10.41 -13.87
C ASP A 40 15.14 11.64 -12.98
N GLY A 41 16.19 11.63 -12.16
CA GLY A 41 16.51 12.69 -11.20
C GLY A 41 15.87 12.54 -9.81
N MET A 42 14.91 11.62 -9.62
CA MET A 42 14.30 11.35 -8.31
C MET A 42 15.23 10.58 -7.35
N GLU A 43 16.34 10.05 -7.84
CA GLU A 43 17.37 9.41 -7.01
C GLU A 43 17.96 10.34 -5.94
N THR A 44 18.12 11.62 -6.28
CA THR A 44 18.60 12.62 -5.32
C THR A 44 17.55 12.90 -4.25
N GLN A 45 16.26 12.87 -4.62
CA GLN A 45 15.17 13.00 -3.66
C GLN A 45 15.04 11.75 -2.79
N TRP A 46 15.31 10.55 -3.32
CA TRP A 46 15.30 9.33 -2.51
C TRP A 46 16.30 9.41 -1.35
N LYS A 47 17.49 9.97 -1.57
CA LYS A 47 18.50 10.13 -0.52
C LYS A 47 18.01 10.96 0.67
N SER A 48 17.03 11.86 0.49
CA SER A 48 16.45 12.62 1.61
C SER A 48 15.26 11.92 2.27
N PHE A 49 14.80 10.81 1.71
CA PHE A 49 13.70 9.99 2.20
C PHE A 49 14.25 8.78 2.96
N GLN A 50 14.90 7.81 2.29
CA GLN A 50 15.53 6.60 2.89
C GLN A 50 14.74 6.03 4.09
N GLU A 51 15.36 5.88 5.26
CA GLU A 51 14.72 5.43 6.50
C GLU A 51 13.63 6.38 7.04
N ASN A 52 13.61 7.64 6.61
CA ASN A 52 12.58 8.63 6.96
C ASN A 52 11.37 8.58 6.00
N THR A 53 11.32 7.63 5.06
CA THR A 53 10.19 7.50 4.14
C THR A 53 8.92 7.10 4.88
N TRP A 54 7.89 7.91 4.71
CA TRP A 54 6.51 7.64 5.12
C TRP A 54 5.61 7.48 3.90
N LEU A 55 4.72 6.49 3.95
CA LEU A 55 3.56 6.39 3.06
C LEU A 55 2.29 6.67 3.88
N SER A 56 1.41 7.51 3.34
CA SER A 56 0.10 7.75 3.93
C SER A 56 -1.00 7.84 2.89
N PHE A 57 -2.21 7.51 3.31
CA PHE A 57 -3.41 7.63 2.52
C PHE A 57 -4.64 7.49 3.40
N TRP A 58 -5.76 7.97 2.91
CA TRP A 58 -7.06 7.59 3.43
C TRP A 58 -7.53 6.31 2.74
N CYS A 59 -8.12 5.39 3.49
CA CYS A 59 -8.73 4.18 2.96
C CYS A 59 -10.05 3.89 3.67
N LYS A 60 -11.04 3.38 2.94
CA LYS A 60 -12.24 2.74 3.50
C LYS A 60 -12.57 1.47 2.72
N GLY A 61 -13.06 0.45 3.41
CA GLY A 61 -13.59 -0.77 2.79
C GLY A 61 -15.08 -0.66 2.49
N GLY A 62 -15.56 -1.54 1.62
CA GLY A 62 -16.97 -1.84 1.43
C GLY A 62 -17.63 -2.37 2.70
N GLU A 63 -18.95 -2.36 2.71
CA GLU A 63 -19.70 -2.84 3.87
C GLU A 63 -19.59 -4.35 4.03
N GLY A 64 -19.21 -4.78 5.24
CA GLY A 64 -19.03 -6.21 5.55
C GLY A 64 -17.74 -6.80 4.98
N ASP A 65 -16.88 -5.99 4.37
CA ASP A 65 -15.59 -6.44 3.86
C ASP A 65 -14.54 -6.46 4.97
N THR A 66 -13.74 -7.54 5.02
CA THR A 66 -12.55 -7.63 5.87
C THR A 66 -11.31 -7.56 4.99
N LEU A 67 -10.77 -6.35 4.82
CA LEU A 67 -9.57 -6.08 4.06
C LEU A 67 -8.36 -5.93 4.98
N MET A 68 -7.21 -6.43 4.54
CA MET A 68 -5.92 -6.26 5.19
C MET A 68 -4.99 -5.53 4.22
N LEU A 69 -4.45 -4.40 4.66
CA LEU A 69 -3.38 -3.66 3.98
C LEU A 69 -2.06 -4.36 4.25
N ASN A 70 -1.28 -4.53 3.19
CA ASN A 70 0.10 -4.95 3.31
C ASN A 70 0.99 -4.02 2.52
N TYR A 71 2.09 -3.61 3.13
CA TYR A 71 3.02 -2.63 2.57
C TYR A 71 4.22 -3.36 2.00
N LEU A 72 4.64 -2.95 0.80
CA LEU A 72 5.75 -3.58 0.12
C LEU A 72 6.69 -2.55 -0.48
N VAL A 73 7.97 -2.94 -0.57
CA VAL A 73 9.02 -2.19 -1.23
C VAL A 73 9.54 -3.01 -2.42
N LEU A 74 9.77 -2.34 -3.55
CA LEU A 74 10.26 -2.97 -4.77
C LEU A 74 11.55 -2.28 -5.25
N SER A 75 12.49 -3.09 -5.74
CA SER A 75 13.63 -2.59 -6.50
C SER A 75 13.21 -2.08 -7.89
N LYS A 76 14.12 -1.37 -8.57
CA LYS A 76 13.96 -0.98 -9.98
C LYS A 76 13.67 -2.22 -10.84
N GLY A 77 12.61 -2.17 -11.65
CA GLY A 77 12.22 -3.30 -12.50
C GLY A 77 11.64 -4.50 -11.73
N HIS A 78 11.38 -4.36 -10.42
CA HIS A 78 10.70 -5.33 -9.57
C HIS A 78 11.41 -6.69 -9.45
N SER A 79 12.75 -6.70 -9.55
CA SER A 79 13.57 -7.91 -9.44
C SER A 79 13.59 -8.48 -8.01
N SER A 80 13.56 -7.58 -7.03
CA SER A 80 13.46 -7.85 -5.60
C SER A 80 12.18 -7.21 -5.05
N LYS A 81 11.53 -7.91 -4.12
CA LYS A 81 10.26 -7.51 -3.50
C LYS A 81 10.30 -7.87 -2.03
N TRP A 82 9.97 -6.93 -1.17
CA TRP A 82 9.95 -7.12 0.28
C TRP A 82 8.57 -6.74 0.81
N GLY A 83 7.84 -7.72 1.34
CA GLY A 83 6.51 -7.52 1.92
C GLY A 83 6.59 -7.39 3.43
N ALA A 84 5.79 -6.50 4.01
CA ALA A 84 5.70 -6.37 5.45
C ALA A 84 5.10 -7.64 6.08
N LYS A 85 5.68 -8.07 7.21
CA LYS A 85 5.16 -9.22 7.98
C LYS A 85 3.79 -8.91 8.59
N THR A 86 3.64 -7.71 9.10
CA THR A 86 2.41 -7.26 9.76
C THR A 86 1.50 -6.59 8.77
N MET A 87 0.25 -7.05 8.73
CA MET A 87 -0.81 -6.46 7.92
C MET A 87 -1.75 -5.65 8.79
N LEU A 88 -2.32 -4.57 8.24
CA LEU A 88 -3.24 -3.69 8.98
C LEU A 88 -4.67 -3.84 8.46
N PRO A 89 -5.67 -4.06 9.34
CA PRO A 89 -7.06 -4.18 8.90
C PRO A 89 -7.63 -2.83 8.43
N VAL A 90 -8.46 -2.88 7.38
CA VAL A 90 -9.32 -1.77 6.97
C VAL A 90 -10.69 -1.94 7.60
N LYS A 91 -11.15 -0.88 8.27
CA LYS A 91 -12.50 -0.83 8.84
C LYS A 91 -13.54 -0.56 7.75
N ASP A 92 -14.69 -1.20 7.86
CA ASP A 92 -15.78 -1.08 6.89
C ASP A 92 -16.44 0.30 6.96
N LYS A 93 -16.80 0.84 5.78
CA LYS A 93 -17.51 2.13 5.57
C LYS A 93 -16.86 3.40 6.14
N GLN A 94 -15.86 3.31 7.01
CA GLN A 94 -15.24 4.45 7.67
C GLN A 94 -13.92 4.82 7.01
N TRP A 95 -13.84 6.04 6.49
CA TRP A 95 -12.57 6.62 6.07
C TRP A 95 -11.61 6.66 7.24
N THR A 96 -10.55 5.87 7.12
CA THR A 96 -9.48 5.77 8.11
C THR A 96 -8.20 6.26 7.45
N PHE A 97 -7.48 7.14 8.14
CA PHE A 97 -6.16 7.58 7.70
C PHE A 97 -5.13 6.55 8.14
N TYR A 98 -4.42 6.01 7.17
CA TYR A 98 -3.31 5.10 7.37
C TYR A 98 -2.01 5.83 7.08
N LYS A 99 -1.03 5.58 7.93
CA LYS A 99 0.35 5.98 7.69
C LYS A 99 1.29 4.91 8.19
N VAL A 100 2.42 4.78 7.52
CA VAL A 100 3.49 3.88 7.93
C VAL A 100 4.83 4.50 7.58
N ARG A 101 5.79 4.33 8.48
CA ARG A 101 7.19 4.59 8.20
C ARG A 101 7.83 3.29 7.78
N PHE A 102 8.52 3.27 6.65
CA PHE A 102 9.05 2.01 6.11
C PHE A 102 10.16 1.40 6.99
N SER A 103 10.92 2.22 7.74
CA SER A 103 11.92 1.73 8.70
C SER A 103 11.32 0.97 9.88
N ASP A 104 10.05 1.21 10.19
CA ASP A 104 9.39 0.61 11.36
C ASP A 104 8.79 -0.76 11.03
N LEU A 105 8.79 -1.13 9.74
CA LEU A 105 8.26 -2.39 9.26
C LEU A 105 9.33 -3.49 9.30
N GLN A 106 8.89 -4.70 9.64
CA GLN A 106 9.66 -5.90 9.41
C GLN A 106 9.26 -6.52 8.09
N TYR A 107 10.24 -6.95 7.31
CA TYR A 107 10.01 -7.46 5.96
C TYR A 107 10.33 -8.95 5.83
N GLU A 108 9.67 -9.57 4.87
CA GLU A 108 10.02 -10.86 4.29
C GLU A 108 10.35 -10.65 2.82
N ASN A 109 11.37 -11.37 2.33
CA ASN A 109 11.68 -11.35 0.91
C ASN A 109 10.62 -12.19 0.17
N TRP A 110 9.90 -11.54 -0.73
CA TRP A 110 8.86 -12.11 -1.59
C TRP A 110 9.28 -12.09 -3.06
N GLY A 111 10.50 -11.61 -3.36
CA GLY A 111 11.07 -11.53 -4.69
C GLY A 111 11.68 -12.86 -5.15
N LYS A 112 12.01 -12.93 -6.44
CA LYS A 112 12.76 -14.07 -6.97
C LYS A 112 14.22 -14.05 -6.53
N ILE A 113 14.77 -12.85 -6.33
CA ILE A 113 16.14 -12.64 -5.87
C ILE A 113 16.11 -12.47 -4.36
N THR A 114 16.76 -13.39 -3.65
CA THR A 114 16.97 -13.31 -2.21
C THR A 114 18.08 -12.31 -1.91
N ALA A 115 17.68 -11.15 -1.40
CA ALA A 115 18.54 -10.11 -0.87
C ALA A 115 17.97 -9.64 0.47
N GLU A 116 18.85 -9.33 1.43
CA GLU A 116 18.46 -8.59 2.63
C GLU A 116 18.01 -7.19 2.22
N PHE A 117 17.00 -6.68 2.93
CA PHE A 117 16.47 -5.35 2.69
C PHE A 117 17.14 -4.36 3.63
N ASP A 118 17.70 -3.28 3.09
CA ASP A 118 18.26 -2.19 3.86
C ASP A 118 17.85 -0.83 3.27
N LEU A 119 16.95 -0.11 3.95
CA LEU A 119 16.49 1.22 3.54
C LEU A 119 17.59 2.29 3.48
N ASN A 120 18.75 2.05 4.11
CA ASN A 120 19.86 3.00 4.12
C ASN A 120 20.69 2.91 2.84
N THR A 121 20.81 1.71 2.27
CA THR A 121 21.69 1.43 1.12
C THR A 121 20.90 1.08 -0.14
N ASP A 122 19.74 0.44 0.00
CA ASP A 122 18.86 0.10 -1.11
C ASP A 122 18.08 1.32 -1.60
N ILE A 123 17.86 1.35 -2.91
CA ILE A 123 16.99 2.33 -3.56
C ILE A 123 15.72 1.62 -4.02
N GLY A 124 14.72 1.62 -3.13
CA GLY A 124 13.35 1.30 -3.51
C GLY A 124 12.88 2.28 -4.59
N ARG A 125 12.42 1.77 -5.74
CA ARG A 125 11.90 2.62 -6.82
C ARG A 125 10.39 2.75 -6.78
N CYS A 126 9.74 1.69 -6.30
CA CYS A 126 8.30 1.63 -6.21
C CYS A 126 7.92 1.16 -4.81
N PHE A 127 6.79 1.68 -4.35
CA PHE A 127 6.11 1.17 -3.17
C PHE A 127 4.75 0.62 -3.58
N GLU A 128 4.40 -0.53 -3.01
CA GLU A 128 3.09 -1.13 -3.23
C GLU A 128 2.30 -1.16 -1.93
N VAL A 129 1.00 -0.95 -2.07
CA VAL A 129 0.02 -1.36 -1.08
C VAL A 129 -0.76 -2.51 -1.68
N GLY A 130 -0.55 -3.70 -1.13
CA GLY A 130 -1.32 -4.89 -1.44
C GLY A 130 -2.57 -4.95 -0.58
N LEU A 131 -3.67 -5.45 -1.16
CA LEU A 131 -4.88 -5.79 -0.40
C LEU A 131 -5.11 -7.28 -0.34
N ARG A 132 -5.27 -7.80 0.89
CA ARG A 132 -5.57 -9.20 1.18
C ARG A 132 -6.92 -9.30 1.89
N SER A 133 -7.85 -10.11 1.38
CA SER A 133 -9.06 -10.46 2.15
C SER A 133 -8.72 -11.45 3.26
N GLY A 134 -9.25 -11.21 4.46
CA GLY A 134 -9.16 -12.14 5.60
C GLY A 134 -10.35 -13.11 5.73
N SER A 135 -11.47 -12.83 5.07
CA SER A 135 -12.68 -13.66 5.04
C SER A 135 -13.51 -13.35 3.80
N VAL A 136 -14.30 -14.32 3.33
CA VAL A 136 -15.14 -14.17 2.13
C VAL A 136 -16.32 -13.23 2.43
N SER A 137 -16.45 -12.16 1.64
CA SER A 137 -17.60 -11.25 1.72
C SER A 137 -18.87 -11.97 1.23
N PRO A 138 -19.98 -11.95 2.00
CA PRO A 138 -21.23 -12.59 1.60
C PRO A 138 -21.89 -11.94 0.38
N LYS A 139 -21.39 -10.78 -0.06
CA LYS A 139 -21.93 -9.99 -1.18
C LYS A 139 -21.41 -10.44 -2.54
N GLY A 140 -20.43 -11.33 -2.58
CA GLY A 140 -19.81 -11.82 -3.82
C GLY A 140 -18.80 -10.85 -4.45
N TYR A 141 -18.65 -9.64 -3.92
CA TYR A 141 -17.61 -8.71 -4.31
C TYR A 141 -17.02 -8.01 -3.08
N ILE A 142 -15.79 -7.50 -3.22
CA ILE A 142 -15.13 -6.66 -2.24
C ILE A 142 -14.77 -5.35 -2.92
N GLU A 143 -14.83 -4.26 -2.16
CA GLU A 143 -14.47 -2.95 -2.67
C GLU A 143 -13.69 -2.11 -1.66
N ALA A 144 -12.88 -1.20 -2.19
CA ALA A 144 -12.06 -0.29 -1.41
C ALA A 144 -11.94 1.06 -2.12
N TRP A 145 -11.84 2.12 -1.32
CA TRP A 145 -11.55 3.45 -1.82
C TRP A 145 -10.26 3.96 -1.18
N PHE A 146 -9.44 4.60 -1.98
CA PHE A 146 -8.18 5.22 -1.57
C PHE A 146 -8.19 6.68 -1.97
N ASP A 147 -7.72 7.53 -1.06
CA ASP A 147 -7.67 8.96 -1.31
C ASP A 147 -6.41 9.57 -0.71
N ASN A 148 -5.92 10.65 -1.32
CA ASN A 148 -4.77 11.42 -0.86
C ASN A 148 -3.50 10.58 -0.58
N ILE A 149 -3.15 9.67 -1.49
CA ILE A 149 -1.92 8.86 -1.37
C ILE A 149 -0.70 9.78 -1.48
N LYS A 150 0.14 9.77 -0.45
CA LYS A 150 1.31 10.65 -0.31
C LYS A 150 2.52 9.88 0.19
N LEU A 151 3.67 10.22 -0.37
CA LEU A 151 4.98 9.84 0.15
C LEU A 151 5.66 11.09 0.69
N THR A 152 6.15 11.02 1.92
CA THR A 152 6.80 12.14 2.62
C THR A 152 8.06 11.67 3.34
N ASN A 153 8.99 12.58 3.59
CA ASN A 153 10.18 12.32 4.44
C ASN A 153 10.01 12.83 5.88
N TYR A 154 8.80 13.24 6.23
CA TYR A 154 8.37 13.63 7.56
C TYR A 154 7.09 12.88 7.90
N GLU A 155 6.81 12.74 9.19
CA GLU A 155 5.60 12.07 9.65
C GLU A 155 4.34 12.79 9.13
N PRO A 156 3.48 12.10 8.38
CA PRO A 156 2.29 12.72 7.84
C PRO A 156 1.20 12.87 8.91
N PHE A 157 0.45 13.96 8.80
CA PHE A 157 -0.69 14.31 9.63
C PHE A 157 -2.00 14.21 8.82
N LYS A 158 -3.11 14.03 9.53
CA LYS A 158 -4.45 13.95 8.93
C LYS A 158 -4.90 15.26 8.30
#